data_AF-A0A537DBT7-F1
#
_entry.id   AF-A0A537DBT7-F1
#
_cell.length_a   1.000
_cell.length_b   1.000
_cell.length_c   1.000
_cell.angle_alpha   90.00
_cell.angle_beta   90.00
_cell.angle_gamma   90.00
#
_symmetry.space_group_name_H-M   'P 1'
#
loop_
_entity.id
_entity.type
_entity.pdbx_description
1 polymer ?
#
loop_
_entity_poly.entity_id
_entity_poly.type
_entity_poly.pdbx_seq_one_letter_code
_entity_poly.pdbx_strand_id
1 'polypeptide(L)'
;MNNNLNPRNKIDILTRVLRLSTILLVIGLSTLYSIGNAKAASFTFNNYELGNTPGITCPNTLANCYNFAAEPAIRADPAGNFYSSSENGLSGGTDAWKSTDAGLHYISLASPNSASAAGTQFSPAGGDTDLAVASALNGNGFYNVYVASLALTNVYVSTSTDGGSTWLLNPTGASVPGDDRPWIAAEGAGKVCVSYHSITATNDIFVTCSNDAGMTFAQTGNAFDANHLWLASFQNAIGNLAIDPGNHNIYQSLSGIASATETTCLNCGLHTIWLAVSTDGGITFTDHAAYVNPNTSVSYGHQFVNVSVDLAGNIYLVFTDDHNLYYSFSTDHGTSWSAPSQINQSPSATAIMPWSIAGGAGKLDVVWYGTSYYDGVKTPDNYPSSAAWYVYFAQNLQATTPGSIFSQQAATPVIHNGGVCESGATCTGNRDLYDDFGVAASPTTGLASIVYSDDQYSNTPTHPAGPYCTPSRTNTGSCDSTNIATQTSGTGIFP
;
A
#
# COMPACT_ATOMS: atom_id res chain seq x y z
N MET A 1 82.15 3.52 27.08
CA MET A 1 82.83 4.12 28.25
C MET A 1 82.31 5.53 28.43
N ASN A 2 81.86 5.84 29.67
CA ASN A 2 81.62 7.15 30.29
C ASN A 2 80.63 8.12 29.62
N ASN A 3 79.43 8.32 30.19
CA ASN A 3 79.08 9.09 31.39
C ASN A 3 78.99 10.61 31.16
N ASN A 4 77.76 11.10 31.36
CA ASN A 4 77.36 12.32 32.08
C ASN A 4 77.96 13.67 31.67
N LEU A 5 77.09 14.67 31.52
CA LEU A 5 76.89 15.76 32.50
C LEU A 5 76.06 16.91 31.87
N ASN A 6 74.90 17.21 32.47
CA ASN A 6 74.27 18.54 32.51
C ASN A 6 75.20 19.49 33.34
N PRO A 7 75.05 20.85 33.45
CA PRO A 7 73.85 21.67 33.26
C PRO A 7 74.12 23.15 32.80
N ARG A 8 73.05 23.99 32.83
CA ARG A 8 72.98 25.41 33.30
C ARG A 8 72.58 26.52 32.31
N ASN A 9 71.54 27.25 32.78
CA ASN A 9 71.37 28.70 32.87
C ASN A 9 70.77 29.51 31.69
N LYS A 10 69.46 29.75 31.82
CA LYS A 10 68.78 31.06 31.90
C LYS A 10 69.59 32.33 31.53
N ILE A 11 69.08 33.13 30.59
CA ILE A 11 68.65 34.56 30.70
C ILE A 11 68.55 35.24 29.29
N ASP A 12 67.67 36.23 29.20
CA ASP A 12 67.40 37.23 28.13
C ASP A 12 66.39 36.87 27.04
N ILE A 13 65.10 37.22 27.15
CA ILE A 13 64.43 38.55 27.11
C ILE A 13 64.35 39.14 25.68
N LEU A 14 63.11 39.09 25.15
CA LEU A 14 62.46 39.96 24.16
C LEU A 14 63.25 40.38 22.90
N THR A 15 62.90 39.84 21.72
CA THR A 15 62.00 40.51 20.74
C THR A 15 61.80 39.73 19.43
N ARG A 16 60.51 39.59 19.07
CA ARG A 16 59.92 39.58 17.71
C ARG A 16 60.16 38.41 16.72
N VAL A 17 59.04 37.71 16.49
CA VAL A 17 58.37 37.52 15.18
C VAL A 17 58.74 36.27 14.35
N LEU A 18 57.74 35.39 14.26
CA LEU A 18 57.38 34.45 13.18
C LEU A 18 58.41 33.40 12.72
N ARG A 19 58.12 32.13 13.04
CA ARG A 19 57.78 31.06 12.06
C ARG A 19 57.41 29.78 12.81
N LEU A 20 56.10 29.51 12.87
CA LEU A 20 55.52 28.25 13.31
C LEU A 20 55.84 27.16 12.27
N SER A 21 56.50 26.11 12.72
CA SER A 21 56.55 24.78 12.12
C SER A 21 55.18 24.12 12.26
N THR A 22 54.53 23.81 11.13
CA THR A 22 53.33 22.97 11.09
C THR A 22 53.71 21.57 10.64
N ILE A 23 53.52 20.61 11.54
CA ILE A 23 53.54 19.18 11.32
C ILE A 23 52.31 18.83 10.49
N LEU A 24 52.49 18.03 9.43
CA LEU A 24 51.43 17.43 8.64
C LEU A 24 50.53 16.57 9.53
N LEU A 25 49.26 16.96 9.65
CA LEU A 25 48.17 16.10 10.07
C LEU A 25 47.23 15.96 8.87
N VAL A 26 47.24 14.80 8.23
CA VAL A 26 46.26 14.45 7.19
C VAL A 26 44.94 14.17 7.90
N ILE A 27 44.09 15.19 8.01
CA ILE A 27 42.67 15.01 8.32
C ILE A 27 41.98 14.79 6.98
N GLY A 28 41.43 13.59 6.79
CA GLY A 28 40.53 13.31 5.67
C GLY A 28 39.36 14.30 5.71
N LEU A 29 39.09 14.93 4.57
CA LEU A 29 37.87 15.71 4.37
C LEU A 29 36.66 14.77 4.48
N SER A 30 36.14 14.61 5.69
CA SER A 30 34.73 14.30 5.86
C SER A 30 33.97 15.55 5.42
N THR A 31 33.34 15.48 4.26
CA THR A 31 32.26 16.38 3.88
C THR A 31 31.17 16.22 4.94
N LEU A 32 31.16 17.13 5.90
CA LEU A 32 30.00 17.42 6.72
C LEU A 32 28.91 17.93 5.77
N TYR A 33 28.10 17.01 5.23
CA TYR A 33 26.78 17.38 4.75
C TYR A 33 26.10 18.07 5.93
N SER A 34 25.87 19.37 5.77
CA SER A 34 24.96 20.09 6.66
C SER A 34 23.61 19.41 6.46
N ILE A 35 23.23 18.58 7.42
CA ILE A 35 21.84 18.17 7.62
C ILE A 35 21.14 19.49 7.94
N GLY A 36 20.64 20.15 6.89
CA GLY A 36 19.76 21.28 7.08
C GLY A 36 18.67 20.81 8.02
N ASN A 37 18.36 21.60 9.05
CA ASN A 37 17.17 21.38 9.87
C ASN A 37 15.96 21.44 8.93
N ALA A 38 15.62 20.32 8.30
CA ALA A 38 14.37 20.14 7.61
C ALA A 38 13.31 20.40 8.67
N LYS A 39 12.53 21.47 8.51
CA LYS A 39 11.28 21.56 9.24
C LYS A 39 10.54 20.25 8.95
N ALA A 40 10.14 19.53 9.99
CA ALA A 40 9.29 18.35 9.83
C ALA A 40 8.14 18.73 8.89
N ALA A 41 7.93 17.98 7.81
CA ALA A 41 6.80 18.24 6.94
C ALA A 41 5.52 18.14 7.78
N SER A 42 4.65 19.14 7.66
CA SER A 42 3.35 19.15 8.31
C SER A 42 2.31 18.89 7.23
N PHE A 43 1.57 17.81 7.39
CA PHE A 43 0.44 17.50 6.53
C PHE A 43 -0.85 17.83 7.26
N THR A 44 -1.90 18.15 6.51
CA THR A 44 -3.25 18.34 7.08
C THR A 44 -4.19 17.44 6.30
N PHE A 45 -5.11 16.80 7.01
CA PHE A 45 -6.11 15.90 6.43
C PHE A 45 -7.52 16.34 6.81
N ASN A 46 -8.45 16.17 5.88
CA ASN A 46 -9.88 16.21 6.17
C ASN A 46 -10.39 14.77 6.18
N ASN A 47 -11.07 14.38 7.26
CA ASN A 47 -11.65 13.06 7.44
C ASN A 47 -13.17 13.10 7.33
N TYR A 48 -13.75 12.19 6.56
CA TYR A 48 -15.20 12.05 6.42
C TYR A 48 -15.60 10.66 5.91
N GLU A 49 -16.82 10.27 6.23
CA GLU A 49 -17.41 9.01 5.79
C GLU A 49 -18.01 9.14 4.38
N LEU A 50 -17.94 8.05 3.61
CA LEU A 50 -18.60 7.94 2.31
C LEU A 50 -20.05 7.48 2.45
N GLY A 51 -20.94 7.89 1.53
CA GLY A 51 -22.32 7.39 1.49
C GLY A 51 -22.46 6.21 0.54
N ASN A 52 -23.25 5.19 0.82
CA ASN A 52 -23.45 4.07 -0.11
C ASN A 52 -24.56 4.27 -1.15
N THR A 53 -25.38 5.31 -1.02
CA THR A 53 -26.52 5.55 -1.92
C THR A 53 -26.08 6.28 -3.20
N PRO A 54 -26.25 5.70 -4.40
CA PRO A 54 -25.81 6.33 -5.66
C PRO A 54 -26.33 7.76 -5.83
N GLY A 55 -25.44 8.66 -6.24
CA GLY A 55 -25.73 10.08 -6.44
C GLY A 55 -25.59 10.95 -5.19
N ILE A 56 -25.39 10.38 -4.00
CA ILE A 56 -25.06 11.15 -2.81
C ILE A 56 -23.61 11.62 -2.89
N THR A 57 -23.38 12.90 -2.60
CA THR A 57 -22.04 13.49 -2.50
C THR A 57 -21.69 13.74 -1.04
N CYS A 58 -20.52 13.28 -0.60
CA CYS A 58 -20.05 13.36 0.78
C CYS A 58 -18.72 14.12 0.87
N PRO A 59 -18.51 14.92 1.93
CA PRO A 59 -19.44 15.19 3.03
C PRO A 59 -20.62 16.10 2.61
N ASN A 60 -21.74 16.04 3.34
CA ASN A 60 -22.90 16.93 3.16
C ASN A 60 -23.66 17.16 4.48
N THR A 61 -24.71 17.98 4.46
CA THR A 61 -25.50 18.35 5.67
C THR A 61 -26.77 17.52 5.88
N LEU A 62 -27.02 16.50 5.05
CA LEU A 62 -28.24 15.69 5.06
C LEU A 62 -28.14 14.46 5.97
N ALA A 63 -26.99 14.22 6.61
CA ALA A 63 -26.73 13.07 7.48
C ALA A 63 -27.01 11.72 6.79
N ASN A 64 -26.72 11.63 5.50
CA ASN A 64 -26.88 10.43 4.67
C ASN A 64 -25.54 9.92 4.08
N CYS A 65 -24.43 10.46 4.57
CA CYS A 65 -23.09 9.99 4.28
C CYS A 65 -22.73 8.85 5.21
N TYR A 66 -23.40 7.72 5.06
CA TYR A 66 -23.04 6.51 5.77
C TYR A 66 -22.97 5.30 4.84
N ASN A 67 -22.13 4.34 5.20
CA ASN A 67 -22.03 3.04 4.55
C ASN A 67 -21.76 1.94 5.59
N PHE A 68 -21.59 0.71 5.13
CA PHE A 68 -21.22 -0.43 5.96
C PHE A 68 -20.18 -1.31 5.27
N ALA A 69 -19.54 -0.74 4.25
CA ALA A 69 -18.58 -1.42 3.41
C ALA A 69 -17.18 -1.30 4.03
N ALA A 70 -16.37 -2.33 3.88
CA ALA A 70 -14.97 -2.37 4.33
C ALA A 70 -14.05 -2.86 3.21
N GLU A 71 -12.77 -3.07 3.51
CA GLU A 71 -11.76 -3.53 2.53
C GLU A 71 -11.64 -2.59 1.31
N PRO A 72 -11.40 -1.27 1.50
CA PRO A 72 -11.46 -0.36 0.37
C PRO A 72 -10.17 -0.27 -0.46
N ALA A 73 -10.32 0.04 -1.74
CA ALA A 73 -9.23 0.39 -2.64
C ALA A 73 -9.42 1.78 -3.25
N ILE A 74 -8.34 2.46 -3.62
CA ILE A 74 -8.37 3.78 -4.28
C ILE A 74 -7.30 3.91 -5.36
N ARG A 75 -7.62 4.60 -6.46
CA ARG A 75 -6.66 5.06 -7.48
C ARG A 75 -7.03 6.46 -7.98
N ALA A 76 -6.04 7.14 -8.56
CA ALA A 76 -6.23 8.41 -9.23
C ALA A 76 -6.01 8.26 -10.73
N ASP A 77 -6.91 8.78 -11.55
CA ASP A 77 -6.69 8.87 -12.99
C ASP A 77 -5.71 10.00 -13.34
N PRO A 78 -5.14 10.02 -14.55
CA PRO A 78 -4.20 11.07 -14.95
C PRO A 78 -4.80 12.50 -15.00
N ALA A 79 -6.13 12.66 -14.91
CA ALA A 79 -6.78 13.97 -14.78
C ALA A 79 -6.90 14.42 -13.31
N GLY A 80 -6.48 13.59 -12.34
CA GLY A 80 -6.58 13.90 -10.91
C GLY A 80 -7.93 13.59 -10.29
N ASN A 81 -8.78 12.81 -10.97
CA ASN A 81 -9.99 12.27 -10.37
C ASN A 81 -9.62 11.04 -9.54
N PHE A 82 -10.20 10.91 -8.35
CA PHE A 82 -10.08 9.70 -7.56
C PHE A 82 -11.27 8.78 -7.79
N TYR A 83 -11.01 7.48 -7.79
CA TYR A 83 -12.01 6.43 -7.75
C TYR A 83 -11.69 5.54 -6.56
N SER A 84 -12.71 5.18 -5.79
CA SER A 84 -12.59 4.19 -4.72
C SER A 84 -13.64 3.09 -4.86
N SER A 85 -13.32 1.92 -4.34
CA SER A 85 -14.24 0.79 -4.16
C SER A 85 -14.12 0.25 -2.75
N SER A 86 -15.14 -0.45 -2.29
CA SER A 86 -15.20 -1.15 -0.99
C SER A 86 -16.36 -2.14 -1.04
N GLU A 87 -16.42 -3.11 -0.14
CA GLU A 87 -17.34 -4.22 -0.27
C GLU A 87 -18.21 -4.53 0.92
N ASN A 88 -19.32 -5.17 0.59
CA ASN A 88 -20.37 -5.54 1.51
C ASN A 88 -20.37 -7.06 1.82
N GLY A 89 -19.23 -7.71 1.56
CA GLY A 89 -19.06 -9.16 1.67
C GLY A 89 -19.60 -9.94 0.47
N LEU A 90 -19.29 -11.24 0.45
CA LEU A 90 -19.70 -12.15 -0.63
C LEU A 90 -21.20 -12.07 -0.89
N SER A 91 -21.56 -11.80 -2.15
CA SER A 91 -22.92 -11.56 -2.65
C SER A 91 -23.60 -10.25 -2.23
N GLY A 92 -22.93 -9.43 -1.42
CA GLY A 92 -23.36 -8.09 -1.01
C GLY A 92 -23.01 -7.00 -2.03
N GLY A 93 -22.06 -7.28 -2.92
CA GLY A 93 -21.61 -6.35 -3.95
C GLY A 93 -20.54 -5.37 -3.49
N THR A 94 -20.10 -4.56 -4.45
CA THR A 94 -19.06 -3.55 -4.25
C THR A 94 -19.67 -2.16 -4.36
N ASP A 95 -19.44 -1.33 -3.35
CA ASP A 95 -19.69 0.10 -3.39
C ASP A 95 -18.57 0.78 -4.19
N ALA A 96 -18.89 1.89 -4.86
CA ALA A 96 -17.92 2.64 -5.64
C ALA A 96 -18.18 4.14 -5.53
N TRP A 97 -17.10 4.93 -5.56
CA TRP A 97 -17.16 6.37 -5.46
C TRP A 97 -16.21 7.06 -6.42
N LYS A 98 -16.48 8.34 -6.66
CA LYS A 98 -15.63 9.22 -7.47
C LYS A 98 -15.47 10.58 -6.84
N SER A 99 -14.26 11.13 -6.86
CA SER A 99 -13.99 12.55 -6.60
C SER A 99 -13.38 13.20 -7.84
N THR A 100 -13.77 14.44 -8.11
CA THR A 100 -13.22 15.28 -9.19
C THR A 100 -12.66 16.60 -8.67
N ASP A 101 -12.52 16.74 -7.35
CA ASP A 101 -12.12 17.98 -6.68
C ASP A 101 -10.99 17.74 -5.67
N ALA A 102 -10.04 16.88 -6.07
CA ALA A 102 -8.88 16.50 -5.28
C ALA A 102 -9.23 15.82 -3.94
N GLY A 103 -10.32 15.04 -3.91
CA GLY A 103 -10.74 14.28 -2.73
C GLY A 103 -11.47 15.13 -1.71
N LEU A 104 -11.91 16.34 -2.03
CA LEU A 104 -12.68 17.14 -1.08
C LEU A 104 -14.11 16.64 -0.94
N HIS A 105 -14.68 16.10 -2.03
CA HIS A 105 -15.95 15.40 -2.00
C HIS A 105 -15.91 14.14 -2.88
N TYR A 106 -16.65 13.11 -2.47
CA TYR A 106 -16.90 11.90 -3.26
C TYR A 106 -18.37 11.72 -3.53
N ILE A 107 -18.72 11.46 -4.79
CA ILE A 107 -20.06 11.02 -5.19
C ILE A 107 -20.11 9.50 -5.24
N SER A 108 -21.13 8.90 -4.64
CA SER A 108 -21.42 7.47 -4.73
C SER A 108 -21.91 7.11 -6.13
N LEU A 109 -21.31 6.08 -6.70
CA LEU A 109 -21.64 5.57 -8.03
C LEU A 109 -22.61 4.39 -7.92
N ALA A 110 -23.10 3.92 -9.07
CA ALA A 110 -23.76 2.61 -9.11
C ALA A 110 -22.75 1.50 -8.78
N SER A 111 -23.19 0.47 -8.06
CA SER A 111 -22.36 -0.69 -7.73
C SER A 111 -21.79 -1.33 -9.01
N PRO A 112 -20.45 -1.51 -9.13
CA PRO A 112 -19.82 -1.99 -10.36
C PRO A 112 -20.28 -3.37 -10.79
N ASN A 113 -20.52 -4.26 -9.81
CA ASN A 113 -20.85 -5.66 -10.01
C ASN A 113 -22.34 -5.97 -9.81
N SER A 114 -23.22 -4.98 -9.84
CA SER A 114 -24.65 -5.22 -9.72
C SER A 114 -25.18 -6.01 -10.92
N ALA A 115 -25.72 -7.20 -10.67
CA ALA A 115 -26.34 -8.04 -11.71
C ALA A 115 -27.82 -7.74 -11.93
N SER A 116 -28.41 -6.83 -11.14
CA SER A 116 -29.83 -6.45 -11.21
C SER A 116 -30.02 -4.95 -11.24
N ALA A 117 -30.79 -4.44 -12.20
CA ALA A 117 -30.96 -3.00 -12.44
C ALA A 117 -31.91 -2.27 -11.46
N ALA A 118 -32.38 -2.87 -10.35
CA ALA A 118 -33.25 -2.19 -9.39
C ALA A 118 -33.42 -2.90 -8.02
N GLY A 119 -33.57 -2.08 -6.96
CA GLY A 119 -34.44 -2.28 -5.80
C GLY A 119 -33.99 -3.24 -4.69
N THR A 120 -33.40 -4.38 -5.04
CA THR A 120 -32.86 -5.37 -4.09
C THR A 120 -31.64 -5.98 -4.77
N GLN A 121 -30.50 -5.30 -4.64
CA GLN A 121 -29.30 -5.59 -5.42
C GLN A 121 -28.78 -6.99 -5.10
N PHE A 122 -28.85 -7.90 -6.08
CA PHE A 122 -28.00 -9.07 -6.10
C PHE A 122 -26.74 -8.70 -6.89
N SER A 123 -25.59 -8.80 -6.24
CA SER A 123 -24.29 -8.74 -6.88
C SER A 123 -23.63 -10.11 -6.67
N PRO A 124 -23.12 -10.79 -7.71
CA PRO A 124 -22.53 -12.11 -7.58
C PRO A 124 -21.14 -12.11 -6.90
N ALA A 125 -20.56 -10.93 -6.67
CA ALA A 125 -19.24 -10.71 -6.09
C ALA A 125 -19.30 -9.78 -4.85
N GLY A 126 -18.16 -9.41 -4.29
CA GLY A 126 -18.02 -8.49 -3.15
C GLY A 126 -17.23 -9.06 -1.97
N GLY A 127 -16.43 -10.13 -2.17
CA GLY A 127 -15.68 -10.75 -1.09
C GLY A 127 -14.26 -10.23 -0.86
N ASP A 128 -13.69 -9.52 -1.83
CA ASP A 128 -12.42 -8.76 -1.85
C ASP A 128 -12.54 -7.75 -3.03
N THR A 129 -11.89 -6.59 -2.96
CA THR A 129 -11.91 -5.60 -4.04
C THR A 129 -10.59 -4.86 -4.24
N ASP A 130 -10.21 -4.70 -5.51
CA ASP A 130 -9.20 -3.72 -5.92
C ASP A 130 -9.67 -3.01 -7.18
N LEU A 131 -9.08 -1.85 -7.47
CA LEU A 131 -9.43 -1.08 -8.67
C LEU A 131 -8.21 -0.53 -9.38
N ALA A 132 -8.36 -0.35 -10.69
CA ALA A 132 -7.37 0.26 -11.56
C ALA A 132 -8.02 1.30 -12.47
N VAL A 133 -7.20 2.25 -12.92
CA VAL A 133 -7.59 3.24 -13.92
C VAL A 133 -6.63 3.18 -15.09
N ALA A 134 -7.17 3.33 -16.30
CA ALA A 134 -6.37 3.41 -17.52
C ALA A 134 -5.43 4.62 -17.48
N SER A 135 -4.24 4.49 -18.07
CA SER A 135 -3.28 5.59 -18.17
C SER A 135 -3.43 6.43 -19.45
N ALA A 136 -4.31 6.03 -20.37
CA ALA A 136 -4.68 6.81 -21.55
C ALA A 136 -6.20 6.89 -21.75
N LEU A 137 -6.65 7.96 -22.40
CA LEU A 137 -8.05 8.16 -22.73
C LEU A 137 -8.52 7.13 -23.77
N ASN A 138 -9.73 6.62 -23.59
CA ASN A 138 -10.45 5.84 -24.58
C ASN A 138 -11.05 6.74 -25.68
N GLY A 139 -11.72 6.12 -26.66
CA GLY A 139 -12.36 6.84 -27.77
C GLY A 139 -13.49 7.81 -27.37
N ASN A 140 -14.02 7.69 -26.15
CA ASN A 140 -15.05 8.58 -25.60
C ASN A 140 -14.45 9.73 -24.76
N GLY A 141 -13.12 9.81 -24.63
CA GLY A 141 -12.46 10.86 -23.86
C GLY A 141 -12.44 10.60 -22.34
N PHE A 142 -12.55 9.33 -21.91
CA PHE A 142 -12.44 8.94 -20.50
C PHE A 142 -11.28 7.98 -20.28
N TYR A 143 -10.66 8.02 -19.10
CA TYR A 143 -9.86 6.91 -18.60
C TYR A 143 -10.82 5.80 -18.18
N ASN A 144 -10.64 4.58 -18.70
CA ASN A 144 -11.43 3.45 -18.22
C ASN A 144 -11.14 3.21 -16.74
N VAL A 145 -12.17 2.80 -16.00
CA VAL A 145 -12.07 2.39 -14.60
C VAL A 145 -12.42 0.92 -14.54
N TYR A 146 -11.60 0.14 -13.84
CA TYR A 146 -11.75 -1.30 -13.68
C TYR A 146 -11.85 -1.63 -12.21
N VAL A 147 -12.82 -2.46 -11.83
CA VAL A 147 -12.99 -2.94 -10.45
C VAL A 147 -12.93 -4.46 -10.49
N ALA A 148 -11.90 -5.04 -9.86
CA ALA A 148 -11.85 -6.45 -9.55
C ALA A 148 -12.65 -6.71 -8.27
N SER A 149 -13.40 -7.80 -8.26
CA SER A 149 -14.18 -8.20 -7.11
C SER A 149 -14.26 -9.72 -7.00
N LEU A 150 -13.95 -10.24 -5.81
CA LEU A 150 -14.02 -11.67 -5.55
C LEU A 150 -15.47 -12.15 -5.49
N ALA A 151 -15.77 -13.19 -6.26
CA ALA A 151 -17.00 -13.96 -6.20
C ALA A 151 -16.71 -15.37 -5.70
N LEU A 152 -17.73 -16.08 -5.21
CA LEU A 152 -17.61 -17.47 -4.74
C LEU A 152 -16.95 -18.41 -5.77
N THR A 153 -17.08 -18.12 -7.06
CA THR A 153 -16.61 -18.99 -8.14
C THR A 153 -15.26 -18.59 -8.72
N ASN A 154 -14.95 -17.29 -8.73
CA ASN A 154 -13.88 -16.70 -9.55
C ASN A 154 -13.69 -15.20 -9.23
N VAL A 155 -12.72 -14.54 -9.85
CA VAL A 155 -12.59 -13.06 -9.84
C VAL A 155 -13.40 -12.44 -10.98
N TYR A 156 -14.27 -11.48 -10.65
CA TYR A 156 -15.07 -10.74 -11.62
C TYR A 156 -14.48 -9.35 -11.85
N VAL A 157 -14.48 -8.86 -13.08
CA VAL A 157 -13.98 -7.52 -13.42
C VAL A 157 -15.11 -6.69 -14.01
N SER A 158 -15.39 -5.56 -13.39
CA SER A 158 -16.35 -4.57 -13.89
C SER A 158 -15.60 -3.44 -14.56
N THR A 159 -15.98 -3.08 -15.79
CA THR A 159 -15.35 -1.99 -16.55
C THR A 159 -16.32 -0.84 -16.78
N SER A 160 -15.88 0.38 -16.47
CA SER A 160 -16.53 1.62 -16.86
C SER A 160 -15.72 2.32 -17.94
N THR A 161 -16.35 2.63 -19.07
CA THR A 161 -15.75 3.40 -20.18
C THR A 161 -16.22 4.86 -20.22
N ASP A 162 -16.95 5.33 -19.21
CA ASP A 162 -17.59 6.65 -19.14
C ASP A 162 -17.37 7.34 -17.77
N GLY A 163 -16.23 7.05 -17.14
CA GLY A 163 -15.80 7.70 -15.90
C GLY A 163 -16.64 7.36 -14.67
N GLY A 164 -17.13 6.13 -14.58
CA GLY A 164 -17.86 5.57 -13.44
C GLY A 164 -19.38 5.67 -13.56
N SER A 165 -19.91 6.08 -14.71
CA SER A 165 -21.36 6.30 -14.88
C SER A 165 -22.11 5.01 -15.14
N THR A 166 -21.52 4.10 -15.94
CA THR A 166 -22.05 2.76 -16.21
C THR A 166 -20.95 1.70 -16.14
N TRP A 167 -21.36 0.46 -15.82
CA TRP A 167 -20.44 -0.65 -15.63
C TRP A 167 -20.84 -1.86 -16.48
N LEU A 168 -19.84 -2.50 -17.09
CA LEU A 168 -19.95 -3.79 -17.76
C LEU A 168 -19.25 -4.85 -16.91
N LEU A 169 -20.03 -5.76 -16.34
CA LEU A 169 -19.52 -6.88 -15.55
C LEU A 169 -19.02 -8.03 -16.44
N ASN A 170 -17.78 -8.46 -16.24
CA ASN A 170 -17.20 -9.65 -16.85
C ASN A 170 -16.84 -10.69 -15.77
N PRO A 171 -17.49 -11.86 -15.76
CA PRO A 171 -17.25 -12.90 -14.75
C PRO A 171 -16.04 -13.80 -15.03
N THR A 172 -15.19 -13.45 -16.01
CA THR A 172 -14.02 -14.26 -16.41
C THR A 172 -12.70 -13.53 -16.15
N GLY A 173 -12.61 -12.71 -15.10
CA GLY A 173 -11.40 -11.94 -14.77
C GLY A 173 -10.21 -12.82 -14.38
N ALA A 174 -10.50 -13.95 -13.74
CA ALA A 174 -9.55 -15.03 -13.49
C ALA A 174 -9.92 -16.28 -14.33
N SER A 175 -8.92 -17.08 -14.68
CA SER A 175 -9.07 -18.25 -15.56
C SER A 175 -8.73 -19.59 -14.90
N VAL A 176 -8.05 -19.51 -13.74
CA VAL A 176 -7.73 -20.63 -12.85
C VAL A 176 -8.63 -20.45 -11.63
N PRO A 177 -9.24 -21.51 -11.07
CA PRO A 177 -10.19 -21.37 -9.96
C PRO A 177 -9.51 -21.32 -8.58
N GLY A 178 -10.31 -21.03 -7.57
CA GLY A 178 -9.91 -21.13 -6.15
C GLY A 178 -9.27 -19.86 -5.62
N ASP A 179 -9.76 -18.73 -6.11
CA ASP A 179 -9.11 -17.43 -6.08
C ASP A 179 -9.39 -16.68 -4.78
N ASP A 180 -8.43 -15.86 -4.39
CA ASP A 180 -8.48 -14.96 -3.24
C ASP A 180 -7.53 -13.78 -3.51
N ARG A 181 -7.76 -12.65 -2.82
CA ARG A 181 -6.92 -11.43 -2.90
C ARG A 181 -6.67 -10.95 -4.35
N PRO A 182 -7.73 -10.61 -5.10
CA PRO A 182 -7.62 -10.14 -6.47
C PRO A 182 -7.08 -8.70 -6.55
N TRP A 183 -5.90 -8.55 -7.13
CA TRP A 183 -5.29 -7.25 -7.40
C TRP A 183 -5.42 -6.87 -8.87
N ILE A 184 -5.53 -5.60 -9.18
CA ILE A 184 -5.72 -5.14 -10.56
C ILE A 184 -4.85 -3.93 -10.90
N ALA A 185 -4.26 -3.97 -12.10
CA ALA A 185 -3.49 -2.86 -12.67
C ALA A 185 -3.83 -2.69 -14.15
N ALA A 186 -3.79 -1.45 -14.63
CA ALA A 186 -4.16 -1.12 -16.01
C ALA A 186 -3.14 -0.17 -16.64
N GLU A 187 -3.03 -0.25 -17.96
CA GLU A 187 -2.18 0.64 -18.75
C GLU A 187 -2.79 0.94 -20.13
N GLY A 188 -2.31 2.03 -20.73
CA GLY A 188 -2.85 2.53 -21.98
C GLY A 188 -4.35 2.79 -21.85
N ALA A 189 -5.08 2.61 -22.95
CA ALA A 189 -6.53 2.83 -22.99
C ALA A 189 -7.36 1.55 -22.75
N GLY A 190 -6.74 0.38 -22.64
CA GLY A 190 -7.48 -0.89 -22.71
C GLY A 190 -6.76 -2.14 -22.19
N LYS A 191 -5.49 -2.07 -21.80
CA LYS A 191 -4.85 -3.21 -21.15
C LYS A 191 -5.13 -3.18 -19.66
N VAL A 192 -5.55 -4.31 -19.13
CA VAL A 192 -5.83 -4.49 -17.71
C VAL A 192 -5.46 -5.92 -17.33
N CYS A 193 -4.75 -6.07 -16.21
CA CYS A 193 -4.29 -7.34 -15.70
C CYS A 193 -4.77 -7.49 -14.26
N VAL A 194 -5.27 -8.68 -13.95
CA VAL A 194 -5.69 -9.08 -12.62
C VAL A 194 -4.70 -10.13 -12.12
N SER A 195 -4.13 -9.96 -10.94
CA SER A 195 -3.46 -11.04 -10.24
C SER A 195 -4.32 -11.56 -9.10
N TYR A 196 -4.17 -12.84 -8.78
CA TYR A 196 -4.96 -13.51 -7.75
C TYR A 196 -4.24 -14.75 -7.23
N HIS A 197 -4.51 -15.11 -5.98
CA HIS A 197 -3.95 -16.29 -5.33
C HIS A 197 -4.91 -17.47 -5.49
N SER A 198 -4.51 -18.51 -6.21
CA SER A 198 -5.32 -19.72 -6.44
C SER A 198 -5.24 -20.68 -5.24
N ILE A 199 -5.56 -20.19 -4.02
CA ILE A 199 -5.32 -20.84 -2.73
C ILE A 199 -5.87 -22.28 -2.67
N THR A 200 -7.07 -22.51 -3.21
CA THR A 200 -7.74 -23.83 -3.07
C THR A 200 -7.49 -24.81 -4.22
N ALA A 201 -6.83 -24.37 -5.30
CA ALA A 201 -6.51 -25.25 -6.44
C ALA A 201 -5.02 -25.59 -6.52
N THR A 202 -4.14 -24.58 -6.67
CA THR A 202 -2.69 -24.82 -6.81
C THR A 202 -1.84 -24.07 -5.81
N ASN A 203 -2.41 -23.06 -5.14
CA ASN A 203 -1.73 -22.10 -4.27
C ASN A 203 -0.61 -21.30 -5.00
N ASP A 204 -0.66 -21.28 -6.34
CA ASP A 204 0.11 -20.37 -7.18
C ASP A 204 -0.50 -18.96 -7.18
N ILE A 205 0.31 -17.98 -7.61
CA ILE A 205 -0.16 -16.64 -7.97
C ILE A 205 -0.24 -16.58 -9.50
N PHE A 206 -1.43 -16.28 -10.03
CA PHE A 206 -1.63 -16.11 -11.47
C PHE A 206 -1.86 -14.65 -11.82
N VAL A 207 -1.44 -14.27 -13.02
CA VAL A 207 -1.76 -12.97 -13.63
C VAL A 207 -2.52 -13.23 -14.92
N THR A 208 -3.75 -12.71 -15.02
CA THR A 208 -4.61 -12.83 -16.18
C THR A 208 -4.89 -11.46 -16.78
N CYS A 209 -4.61 -11.29 -18.08
CA CYS A 209 -4.66 -10.00 -18.75
C CYS A 209 -5.70 -9.95 -19.88
N SER A 210 -6.30 -8.77 -20.01
CA SER A 210 -7.15 -8.34 -21.12
C SER A 210 -6.43 -7.23 -21.89
N ASN A 211 -6.59 -7.22 -23.22
CA ASN A 211 -6.09 -6.14 -24.09
C ASN A 211 -7.22 -5.31 -24.74
N ASP A 212 -8.48 -5.56 -24.38
CA ASP A 212 -9.67 -4.97 -24.99
C ASP A 212 -10.62 -4.39 -23.93
N ALA A 213 -10.05 -3.69 -22.94
CA ALA A 213 -10.77 -3.00 -21.87
C ALA A 213 -11.68 -3.94 -21.05
N GLY A 214 -11.13 -5.09 -20.64
CA GLY A 214 -11.78 -6.04 -19.74
C GLY A 214 -12.86 -6.89 -20.42
N MET A 215 -13.00 -6.85 -21.75
CA MET A 215 -13.99 -7.65 -22.47
C MET A 215 -13.56 -9.11 -22.60
N THR A 216 -12.28 -9.39 -22.84
CA THR A 216 -11.74 -10.75 -22.94
C THR A 216 -10.43 -10.92 -22.17
N PHE A 217 -10.41 -11.92 -21.28
CA PHE A 217 -9.23 -12.31 -20.52
C PHE A 217 -8.66 -13.61 -21.11
N ALA A 218 -7.83 -13.46 -22.14
CA ALA A 218 -7.35 -14.59 -22.97
C ALA A 218 -5.92 -15.04 -22.63
N GLN A 219 -5.21 -14.30 -21.79
CA GLN A 219 -3.81 -14.56 -21.44
C GLN A 219 -3.69 -14.78 -19.94
N THR A 220 -3.04 -15.86 -19.54
CA THR A 220 -2.74 -16.17 -18.13
C THR A 220 -1.31 -16.67 -18.00
N GLY A 221 -0.55 -16.06 -17.09
CA GLY A 221 0.79 -16.49 -16.68
C GLY A 221 0.81 -16.86 -15.19
N ASN A 222 1.67 -17.80 -14.82
CA ASN A 222 2.02 -18.05 -13.42
C ASN A 222 3.13 -17.06 -13.04
N ALA A 223 2.99 -16.37 -11.91
CA ALA A 223 3.99 -15.43 -11.42
C ALA A 223 5.30 -16.14 -11.02
N PHE A 224 5.24 -17.44 -10.69
CA PHE A 224 6.41 -18.24 -10.37
C PHE A 224 7.06 -18.82 -11.62
N ASP A 225 8.35 -18.55 -11.76
CA ASP A 225 9.21 -19.21 -12.71
C ASP A 225 9.52 -20.66 -12.32
N ALA A 226 10.09 -21.41 -13.27
CA ALA A 226 10.35 -22.84 -13.09
C ALA A 226 11.31 -23.18 -11.91
N ASN A 227 12.15 -22.23 -11.48
CA ASN A 227 13.08 -22.42 -10.37
C ASN A 227 12.43 -22.12 -9.01
N HIS A 228 11.27 -21.47 -8.98
CA HIS A 228 10.60 -21.00 -7.76
C HIS A 228 9.20 -21.60 -7.54
N LEU A 229 8.79 -22.60 -8.33
CA LEU A 229 7.51 -23.32 -8.17
C LEU A 229 7.28 -23.92 -6.76
N TRP A 230 8.33 -24.10 -5.95
CA TRP A 230 8.20 -24.54 -4.57
C TRP A 230 7.49 -23.52 -3.66
N LEU A 231 7.42 -22.24 -4.05
CA LEU A 231 6.61 -21.22 -3.37
C LEU A 231 5.13 -21.59 -3.34
N ALA A 232 4.63 -22.26 -4.37
CA ALA A 232 3.25 -22.71 -4.49
C ALA A 232 2.85 -23.76 -3.44
N SER A 233 3.78 -24.37 -2.71
CA SER A 233 3.49 -25.39 -1.68
C SER A 233 3.06 -24.80 -0.33
N PHE A 234 2.17 -23.80 -0.33
CA PHE A 234 1.75 -23.02 0.85
C PHE A 234 2.92 -22.28 1.52
N GLN A 235 3.86 -21.78 0.72
CA GLN A 235 5.07 -21.09 1.18
C GLN A 235 5.17 -19.66 0.64
N ASN A 236 4.01 -19.03 0.40
CA ASN A 236 3.91 -17.67 -0.11
C ASN A 236 2.67 -16.96 0.46
N ALA A 237 2.73 -15.63 0.46
CA ALA A 237 1.58 -14.75 0.62
C ALA A 237 1.65 -13.67 -0.46
N ILE A 238 0.58 -13.57 -1.25
CA ILE A 238 0.45 -12.63 -2.37
C ILE A 238 0.50 -11.17 -1.90
N GLY A 239 1.07 -10.29 -2.73
CA GLY A 239 0.92 -8.83 -2.63
C GLY A 239 0.27 -8.26 -3.90
N ASN A 240 0.17 -6.93 -4.03
CA ASN A 240 -0.43 -6.35 -5.22
C ASN A 240 0.43 -6.52 -6.49
N LEU A 241 -0.13 -6.17 -7.64
CA LEU A 241 0.63 -5.97 -8.86
C LEU A 241 0.72 -4.49 -9.26
N ALA A 242 1.73 -4.17 -10.05
CA ALA A 242 1.88 -2.88 -10.72
C ALA A 242 2.32 -3.08 -12.18
N ILE A 243 1.96 -2.12 -13.05
CA ILE A 243 2.46 -2.06 -14.43
C ILE A 243 3.27 -0.78 -14.57
N ASP A 244 4.51 -0.92 -15.02
CA ASP A 244 5.42 0.20 -15.26
C ASP A 244 4.93 1.04 -16.45
N PRO A 245 4.66 2.34 -16.29
CA PRO A 245 4.13 3.17 -17.37
C PRO A 245 5.14 3.44 -18.50
N GLY A 246 6.45 3.26 -18.24
CA GLY A 246 7.51 3.57 -19.19
C GLY A 246 7.99 2.37 -20.00
N ASN A 247 8.17 1.21 -19.35
CA ASN A 247 8.65 -0.01 -20.02
C ASN A 247 7.60 -1.12 -20.16
N HIS A 248 6.41 -0.95 -19.58
CA HIS A 248 5.28 -1.90 -19.67
C HIS A 248 5.52 -3.25 -18.98
N ASN A 249 6.56 -3.36 -18.14
CA ASN A 249 6.78 -4.54 -17.32
C ASN A 249 5.66 -4.67 -16.28
N ILE A 250 5.30 -5.91 -15.98
CA ILE A 250 4.37 -6.25 -14.91
C ILE A 250 5.17 -6.75 -13.72
N TYR A 251 4.92 -6.18 -12.56
CA TYR A 251 5.57 -6.53 -11.31
C TYR A 251 4.54 -7.08 -10.34
N GLN A 252 4.79 -8.28 -9.80
CA GLN A 252 3.96 -8.94 -8.80
C GLN A 252 4.79 -9.10 -7.53
N SER A 253 4.36 -8.47 -6.43
CA SER A 253 5.03 -8.63 -5.13
C SER A 253 4.50 -9.84 -4.38
N LEU A 254 5.34 -10.42 -3.52
CA LEU A 254 4.92 -11.42 -2.55
C LEU A 254 5.93 -11.51 -1.40
N SER A 255 5.52 -12.16 -0.31
CA SER A 255 6.46 -12.72 0.66
C SER A 255 6.49 -14.25 0.54
N GLY A 256 7.62 -14.86 0.90
CA GLY A 256 7.81 -16.30 0.80
C GLY A 256 8.98 -16.81 1.64
N ILE A 257 9.22 -18.11 1.58
CA ILE A 257 10.49 -18.71 2.04
C ILE A 257 11.63 -18.40 1.05
N ALA A 258 12.90 -18.57 1.46
CA ALA A 258 14.04 -18.19 0.62
C ALA A 258 14.48 -19.29 -0.35
N SER A 259 14.15 -20.55 -0.06
CA SER A 259 14.66 -21.69 -0.82
C SER A 259 13.74 -22.91 -0.76
N ALA A 260 13.85 -23.79 -1.77
CA ALA A 260 13.13 -25.06 -1.81
C ALA A 260 13.36 -25.94 -0.56
N THR A 261 14.52 -25.83 0.09
CA THR A 261 14.83 -26.61 1.29
C THR A 261 13.98 -26.23 2.51
N GLU A 262 13.43 -25.02 2.53
CA GLU A 262 12.60 -24.52 3.62
C GLU A 262 11.14 -24.98 3.54
N THR A 263 10.71 -25.64 2.46
CA THR A 263 9.34 -26.21 2.32
C THR A 263 8.96 -27.19 3.42
N THR A 264 9.95 -27.76 4.12
CA THR A 264 9.75 -28.68 5.26
C THR A 264 10.02 -28.03 6.62
N CYS A 265 10.34 -26.73 6.64
CA CYS A 265 10.66 -25.99 7.85
C CYS A 265 9.37 -25.60 8.60
N LEU A 266 9.11 -26.27 9.72
CA LEU A 266 7.89 -26.04 10.51
C LEU A 266 7.87 -24.72 11.29
N ASN A 267 9.03 -24.05 11.42
CA ASN A 267 9.19 -22.82 12.20
C ASN A 267 9.73 -21.65 11.36
N CYS A 268 9.75 -21.78 10.04
CA CYS A 268 10.16 -20.69 9.16
C CYS A 268 8.96 -19.82 8.86
N GLY A 269 9.11 -18.51 9.02
CA GLY A 269 8.16 -17.54 8.51
C GLY A 269 8.41 -17.24 7.04
N LEU A 270 7.56 -16.38 6.45
CA LEU A 270 7.75 -15.87 5.09
C LEU A 270 8.79 -14.74 5.10
N HIS A 271 10.05 -15.10 5.38
CA HIS A 271 11.14 -14.18 5.70
C HIS A 271 11.84 -13.57 4.48
N THR A 272 11.34 -13.84 3.27
CA THR A 272 11.86 -13.30 2.01
C THR A 272 10.81 -12.46 1.30
N ILE A 273 11.24 -11.32 0.78
CA ILE A 273 10.45 -10.47 -0.12
C ILE A 273 10.87 -10.78 -1.55
N TRP A 274 9.90 -11.10 -2.40
CA TRP A 274 10.12 -11.40 -3.81
C TRP A 274 9.40 -10.40 -4.71
N LEU A 275 9.97 -10.18 -5.89
CA LEU A 275 9.31 -9.54 -7.01
C LEU A 275 9.37 -10.46 -8.24
N ALA A 276 8.20 -10.89 -8.70
CA ALA A 276 8.07 -11.56 -9.99
C ALA A 276 7.93 -10.50 -11.09
N VAL A 277 8.78 -10.58 -12.11
CA VAL A 277 8.87 -9.60 -13.20
C VAL A 277 8.49 -10.25 -14.52
N SER A 278 7.49 -9.69 -15.21
CA SER A 278 7.17 -10.05 -16.60
C SER A 278 7.53 -8.92 -17.55
N THR A 279 8.26 -9.28 -18.61
CA THR A 279 8.67 -8.37 -19.70
C THR A 279 7.96 -8.68 -21.02
N ASP A 280 7.08 -9.69 -21.03
CA ASP A 280 6.35 -10.18 -22.21
C ASP A 280 4.82 -9.98 -22.08
N GLY A 281 4.43 -9.01 -21.24
CA GLY A 281 3.05 -8.61 -21.07
C GLY A 281 2.23 -9.49 -20.13
N GLY A 282 2.89 -10.29 -19.27
CA GLY A 282 2.26 -11.17 -18.27
C GLY A 282 2.13 -12.63 -18.71
N ILE A 283 2.92 -13.08 -19.69
CA ILE A 283 2.89 -14.48 -20.16
C ILE A 283 3.86 -15.32 -19.33
N THR A 284 5.08 -14.82 -19.14
CA THR A 284 6.10 -15.44 -18.28
C THR A 284 6.65 -14.44 -17.30
N PHE A 285 7.11 -14.95 -16.16
CA PHE A 285 7.71 -14.17 -15.09
C PHE A 285 9.10 -14.73 -14.75
N THR A 286 9.93 -13.87 -14.18
CA THR A 286 11.20 -14.22 -13.54
C THR A 286 11.17 -13.70 -12.12
N ASP A 287 11.42 -14.57 -11.13
CA ASP A 287 11.37 -14.21 -9.72
C ASP A 287 12.73 -13.68 -9.23
N HIS A 288 12.70 -12.53 -8.55
CA HIS A 288 13.87 -11.92 -7.92
C HIS A 288 13.65 -11.73 -6.42
N ALA A 289 14.57 -12.25 -5.61
CA ALA A 289 14.58 -11.94 -4.19
C ALA A 289 15.02 -10.49 -3.99
N ALA A 290 14.11 -9.64 -3.52
CA ALA A 290 14.42 -8.27 -3.17
C ALA A 290 15.15 -8.17 -1.83
N TYR A 291 14.77 -9.03 -0.88
CA TYR A 291 15.40 -9.11 0.41
C TYR A 291 15.18 -10.49 1.05
N VAL A 292 16.24 -11.07 1.62
CA VAL A 292 16.20 -12.32 2.39
C VAL A 292 16.64 -12.00 3.82
N ASN A 293 15.75 -12.17 4.80
CA ASN A 293 16.12 -11.98 6.19
C ASN A 293 16.91 -13.20 6.70
N PRO A 294 18.11 -13.01 7.29
CA PRO A 294 18.87 -14.14 7.83
C PRO A 294 18.18 -14.82 9.04
N ASN A 295 17.26 -14.14 9.72
CA ASN A 295 16.40 -14.75 10.73
C ASN A 295 15.17 -15.37 10.05
N THR A 296 15.22 -16.69 9.84
CA THR A 296 14.17 -17.45 9.17
C THR A 296 12.84 -17.48 9.92
N SER A 297 12.81 -17.05 11.19
CA SER A 297 11.59 -17.02 12.01
C SER A 297 10.75 -15.76 11.79
N VAL A 298 11.30 -14.74 11.12
CA VAL A 298 10.56 -13.52 10.76
C VAL A 298 9.55 -13.85 9.68
N SER A 299 8.39 -13.20 9.70
CA SER A 299 7.41 -13.26 8.62
C SER A 299 7.16 -11.86 8.11
N TYR A 300 7.00 -11.72 6.79
CA TYR A 300 6.54 -10.48 6.14
C TYR A 300 5.13 -10.62 5.57
N GLY A 301 4.43 -11.72 5.87
CA GLY A 301 3.04 -11.98 5.49
C GLY A 301 2.00 -11.23 6.33
N HIS A 302 2.35 -10.04 6.83
CA HIS A 302 1.49 -9.17 7.64
C HIS A 302 0.80 -8.17 6.70
N GLN A 303 -0.05 -8.79 5.86
CA GLN A 303 -0.82 -8.31 4.71
C GLN A 303 -0.60 -6.82 4.41
N PHE A 304 -0.07 -6.37 3.28
CA PHE A 304 0.61 -7.15 2.26
C PHE A 304 1.94 -6.50 1.88
N VAL A 305 2.80 -7.28 1.23
CA VAL A 305 3.94 -6.70 0.52
C VAL A 305 3.40 -5.85 -0.62
N ASN A 306 3.54 -4.53 -0.52
CA ASN A 306 3.06 -3.59 -1.52
C ASN A 306 4.17 -3.24 -2.53
N VAL A 307 3.84 -3.23 -3.82
CA VAL A 307 4.68 -2.70 -4.90
C VAL A 307 4.08 -1.45 -5.53
N SER A 308 4.91 -0.44 -5.73
CA SER A 308 4.59 0.76 -6.52
C SER A 308 5.76 1.14 -7.44
N VAL A 309 5.46 1.86 -8.53
CA VAL A 309 6.44 2.26 -9.55
C VAL A 309 6.29 3.76 -9.82
N ASP A 310 7.38 4.51 -9.74
CA ASP A 310 7.36 5.94 -10.06
C ASP A 310 7.44 6.21 -11.57
N LEU A 311 7.24 7.47 -11.97
CA LEU A 311 7.30 7.90 -13.36
C LEU A 311 8.69 7.74 -14.02
N ALA A 312 9.75 7.43 -13.27
CA ALA A 312 11.07 7.12 -13.78
C ALA A 312 11.35 5.61 -13.88
N GLY A 313 10.40 4.75 -13.51
CA GLY A 313 10.55 3.30 -13.49
C GLY A 313 11.32 2.76 -12.29
N ASN A 314 11.50 3.57 -11.22
CA ASN A 314 11.99 3.05 -9.96
C ASN A 314 10.87 2.28 -9.25
N ILE A 315 11.22 1.12 -8.71
CA ILE A 315 10.28 0.23 -8.04
C ILE A 315 10.49 0.35 -6.54
N TYR A 316 9.40 0.38 -5.78
CA TYR A 316 9.41 0.37 -4.32
C TYR A 316 8.63 -0.84 -3.83
N LEU A 317 9.24 -1.59 -2.91
CA LEU A 317 8.58 -2.61 -2.12
C LEU A 317 8.44 -2.11 -0.69
N VAL A 318 7.23 -2.18 -0.15
CA VAL A 318 6.91 -1.81 1.23
C VAL A 318 6.33 -3.03 1.95
N PHE A 319 6.85 -3.35 3.14
CA PHE A 319 6.51 -4.57 3.87
C PHE A 319 6.75 -4.41 5.37
N THR A 320 6.10 -5.22 6.19
CA THR A 320 6.17 -5.14 7.66
C THR A 320 6.42 -6.51 8.31
N ASP A 321 7.13 -6.51 9.43
CA ASP A 321 7.40 -7.71 10.26
C ASP A 321 6.44 -7.86 11.45
N ASP A 322 5.20 -7.40 11.29
CA ASP A 322 4.17 -7.31 12.35
C ASP A 322 4.44 -6.23 13.41
N HIS A 323 5.47 -5.41 13.21
CA HIS A 323 5.89 -4.40 14.16
C HIS A 323 6.52 -3.17 13.48
N ASN A 324 7.57 -3.38 12.70
CA ASN A 324 8.27 -2.35 11.95
C ASN A 324 7.93 -2.43 10.48
N LEU A 325 7.65 -1.26 9.92
CA LEU A 325 7.43 -1.03 8.51
C LEU A 325 8.76 -0.71 7.82
N TYR A 326 9.02 -1.36 6.69
CA TYR A 326 10.22 -1.20 5.89
C TYR A 326 9.88 -0.86 4.44
N TYR A 327 10.83 -0.23 3.76
CA TYR A 327 10.85 -0.22 2.30
C TYR A 327 12.21 -0.59 1.73
N SER A 328 12.20 -1.09 0.50
CA SER A 328 13.37 -1.22 -0.36
C SER A 328 13.04 -0.75 -1.77
N PHE A 329 14.02 -0.23 -2.50
CA PHE A 329 13.84 0.24 -3.86
C PHE A 329 14.82 -0.41 -4.85
N SER A 330 14.39 -0.46 -6.11
CA SER A 330 15.19 -0.84 -7.27
C SER A 330 15.16 0.28 -8.31
N THR A 331 16.28 0.48 -9.00
CA THR A 331 16.42 1.45 -10.11
C THR A 331 16.81 0.77 -11.43
N ASP A 332 16.77 -0.56 -11.44
CA ASP A 332 17.18 -1.44 -12.55
C ASP A 332 16.14 -2.54 -12.81
N HIS A 333 14.87 -2.14 -12.73
CA HIS A 333 13.71 -2.96 -13.08
C HIS A 333 13.58 -4.26 -12.24
N GLY A 334 13.98 -4.20 -10.97
CA GLY A 334 13.85 -5.30 -10.01
C GLY A 334 15.05 -6.25 -9.97
N THR A 335 16.12 -5.96 -10.72
CA THR A 335 17.32 -6.81 -10.78
C THR A 335 18.16 -6.72 -9.51
N SER A 336 18.31 -5.51 -8.94
CA SER A 336 18.99 -5.27 -7.68
C SER A 336 18.21 -4.30 -6.79
N TRP A 337 18.47 -4.41 -5.49
CA TRP A 337 17.68 -3.74 -4.46
C TRP A 337 18.55 -3.07 -3.41
N SER A 338 18.05 -1.97 -2.88
CA SER A 338 18.62 -1.36 -1.67
C SER A 338 18.49 -2.29 -0.46
N ALA A 339 19.27 -2.03 0.59
CA ALA A 339 18.98 -2.64 1.89
C ALA A 339 17.67 -2.06 2.46
N PRO A 340 16.80 -2.89 3.10
CA PRO A 340 15.58 -2.40 3.71
C PRO A 340 15.84 -1.28 4.71
N SER A 341 15.05 -0.21 4.62
CA SER A 341 15.10 0.93 5.54
C SER A 341 13.77 1.06 6.27
N GLN A 342 13.81 1.23 7.58
CA GLN A 342 12.61 1.38 8.41
C GLN A 342 11.92 2.73 8.13
N ILE A 343 10.59 2.71 8.05
CA ILE A 343 9.73 3.89 7.82
C ILE A 343 9.12 4.36 9.12
N ASN A 344 8.41 3.48 9.83
CA ASN A 344 7.62 3.86 11.01
C ASN A 344 8.54 4.33 12.15
N GLN A 345 8.16 5.44 12.75
CA GLN A 345 8.83 6.04 13.90
C GLN A 345 7.79 6.33 15.00
N SER A 346 8.28 6.62 16.21
CA SER A 346 7.43 7.11 17.30
C SER A 346 6.57 8.29 16.82
N PRO A 347 5.25 8.29 17.09
CA PRO A 347 4.56 7.44 18.05
C PRO A 347 4.03 6.08 17.51
N SER A 348 4.22 5.73 16.24
CA SER A 348 3.81 4.42 15.70
C SER A 348 4.82 3.34 16.10
N ALA A 349 4.63 2.75 17.27
CA ALA A 349 5.48 1.67 17.78
C ALA A 349 5.24 0.35 17.05
N THR A 350 4.00 0.07 16.64
CA THR A 350 3.64 -1.08 15.80
C THR A 350 2.99 -0.59 14.51
N ALA A 351 3.27 -1.25 13.39
CA ALA A 351 2.79 -0.93 12.05
C ALA A 351 2.45 -2.20 11.26
N ILE A 352 1.23 -2.27 10.72
CA ILE A 352 0.73 -3.38 9.90
C ILE A 352 0.01 -2.83 8.67
N MET A 353 -0.29 -3.67 7.68
CA MET A 353 -1.09 -3.28 6.52
C MET A 353 -0.54 -2.10 5.72
N PRO A 354 0.68 -2.23 5.15
CA PRO A 354 1.24 -1.12 4.42
C PRO A 354 0.74 -1.03 2.98
N TRP A 355 0.48 0.21 2.56
CA TRP A 355 0.16 0.56 1.19
C TRP A 355 1.01 1.74 0.74
N SER A 356 1.37 1.80 -0.53
CA SER A 356 2.15 2.90 -1.06
C SER A 356 1.68 3.34 -2.44
N ILE A 357 1.97 4.60 -2.75
CA ILE A 357 1.84 5.14 -4.10
C ILE A 357 3.10 5.94 -4.43
N ALA A 358 3.64 5.66 -5.60
CA ALA A 358 4.80 6.34 -6.14
C ALA A 358 4.36 7.41 -7.16
N GLY A 359 5.03 8.55 -7.13
CA GLY A 359 4.71 9.69 -7.97
C GLY A 359 5.83 9.98 -8.95
N GLY A 360 6.43 11.16 -8.81
CA GLY A 360 7.64 11.52 -9.53
C GLY A 360 8.86 10.70 -9.13
N ALA A 361 9.92 10.85 -9.92
CA ALA A 361 11.20 10.18 -9.70
C ALA A 361 11.67 10.34 -8.24
N GLY A 362 11.80 9.23 -7.51
CA GLY A 362 12.25 9.23 -6.12
C GLY A 362 11.19 9.65 -5.10
N LYS A 363 9.91 9.79 -5.46
CA LYS A 363 8.86 10.29 -4.55
C LYS A 363 7.86 9.19 -4.21
N LEU A 364 7.69 8.96 -2.91
CA LEU A 364 6.88 7.88 -2.37
C LEU A 364 6.04 8.38 -1.18
N ASP A 365 4.74 8.12 -1.25
CA ASP A 365 3.84 8.19 -0.10
C ASP A 365 3.52 6.77 0.37
N VAL A 366 3.54 6.56 1.69
CA VAL A 366 3.27 5.29 2.34
C VAL A 366 2.26 5.48 3.46
N VAL A 367 1.31 4.56 3.58
CA VAL A 367 0.32 4.51 4.65
C VAL A 367 0.30 3.13 5.32
N TRP A 368 -0.10 3.07 6.59
CA TRP A 368 -0.21 1.83 7.36
C TRP A 368 -1.19 2.03 8.53
N TYR A 369 -1.73 0.94 9.07
CA TYR A 369 -2.38 0.97 10.38
C TYR A 369 -1.32 0.92 11.47
N GLY A 370 -1.32 1.91 12.36
CA GLY A 370 -0.29 2.07 13.38
C GLY A 370 -0.84 2.34 14.77
N THR A 371 -0.16 1.81 15.79
CA THR A 371 -0.45 2.06 17.20
C THR A 371 0.83 2.39 17.98
N SER A 372 0.68 3.14 19.07
CA SER A 372 1.77 3.38 20.02
C SER A 372 2.01 2.24 21.00
N TYR A 373 1.14 1.24 21.01
CA TYR A 373 1.28 0.08 21.89
C TYR A 373 2.28 -0.92 21.30
N TYR A 374 3.26 -1.32 22.11
CA TYR A 374 4.13 -2.45 21.84
C TYR A 374 4.66 -2.97 23.18
N ASP A 375 4.49 -4.26 23.44
CA ASP A 375 4.99 -4.91 24.66
C ASP A 375 6.07 -5.97 24.42
N GLY A 376 6.40 -6.25 23.15
CA GLY A 376 7.39 -7.24 22.74
C GLY A 376 7.02 -8.69 23.06
N VAL A 377 5.77 -8.95 23.46
CA VAL A 377 5.29 -10.29 23.86
C VAL A 377 4.09 -10.72 23.03
N LYS A 378 3.13 -9.82 22.82
CA LYS A 378 1.91 -10.12 22.08
C LYS A 378 2.07 -9.75 20.62
N THR A 379 1.39 -10.47 19.75
CA THR A 379 1.14 -10.06 18.36
C THR A 379 -0.04 -9.08 18.32
N PRO A 380 -0.17 -8.26 17.26
CA PRO A 380 -1.27 -7.30 17.10
C PRO A 380 -2.66 -7.90 17.33
N ASP A 381 -2.93 -9.13 16.90
CA ASP A 381 -4.21 -9.82 17.15
C ASP A 381 -4.57 -9.95 18.65
N ASN A 382 -3.57 -9.94 19.53
CA ASN A 382 -3.76 -10.13 20.97
C ASN A 382 -3.58 -8.83 21.78
N TYR A 383 -3.50 -7.67 21.13
CA TYR A 383 -3.32 -6.41 21.82
C TYR A 383 -4.50 -6.06 22.74
N PRO A 384 -4.25 -5.39 23.88
CA PRO A 384 -5.31 -5.00 24.80
C PRO A 384 -6.18 -3.90 24.19
N SER A 385 -7.41 -3.74 24.68
CA SER A 385 -8.34 -2.68 24.27
C SER A 385 -7.83 -1.25 24.48
N SER A 386 -6.67 -1.05 25.11
CA SER A 386 -6.00 0.25 25.21
C SER A 386 -5.09 0.56 24.01
N ALA A 387 -4.83 -0.39 23.12
CA ALA A 387 -4.07 -0.17 21.89
C ALA A 387 -4.97 0.56 20.89
N ALA A 388 -4.76 1.87 20.74
CA ALA A 388 -5.50 2.70 19.79
C ALA A 388 -4.77 2.72 18.43
N TRP A 389 -5.51 2.45 17.36
CA TRP A 389 -5.02 2.37 16.00
C TRP A 389 -5.44 3.60 15.18
N TYR A 390 -4.55 4.02 14.30
CA TYR A 390 -4.69 5.16 13.40
C TYR A 390 -4.22 4.76 12.01
N VAL A 391 -4.71 5.42 10.97
CA VAL A 391 -4.00 5.44 9.69
C VAL A 391 -2.86 6.44 9.80
N TYR A 392 -1.63 5.96 9.62
CA TYR A 392 -0.47 6.82 9.47
C TYR A 392 -0.21 7.10 8.00
N PHE A 393 0.37 8.27 7.74
CA PHE A 393 0.88 8.68 6.45
C PHE A 393 2.33 9.11 6.60
N ALA A 394 3.17 8.70 5.66
CA ALA A 394 4.53 9.18 5.55
C ALA A 394 4.92 9.47 4.09
N GLN A 395 5.70 10.53 3.92
CA GLN A 395 6.19 10.98 2.62
C GLN A 395 7.71 11.04 2.59
N ASN A 396 8.30 10.54 1.51
CA ASN A 396 9.70 10.71 1.18
C ASN A 396 9.85 11.19 -0.26
N LEU A 397 10.48 12.35 -0.45
CA LEU A 397 10.66 12.98 -1.75
C LEU A 397 11.98 12.60 -2.44
N GLN A 398 12.78 11.73 -1.81
CA GLN A 398 14.07 11.24 -2.28
C GLN A 398 14.26 9.75 -1.91
N ALA A 399 13.21 8.94 -2.03
CA ALA A 399 13.15 7.54 -1.63
C ALA A 399 14.20 6.63 -2.32
N THR A 400 14.75 7.04 -3.48
CA THR A 400 15.88 6.32 -4.13
C THR A 400 17.24 6.71 -3.57
N THR A 401 17.30 7.59 -2.57
CA THR A 401 18.53 7.94 -1.85
C THR A 401 18.61 7.12 -0.57
N PRO A 402 19.61 6.24 -0.40
CA PRO A 402 19.80 5.47 0.83
C PRO A 402 19.87 6.39 2.06
N GLY A 403 19.11 6.06 3.10
CA GLY A 403 19.05 6.84 4.34
C GLY A 403 18.26 8.15 4.25
N SER A 404 17.55 8.40 3.15
CA SER A 404 16.54 9.47 3.09
C SER A 404 15.45 9.27 4.14
N ILE A 405 14.90 10.38 4.64
CA ILE A 405 14.02 10.39 5.81
C ILE A 405 12.58 10.53 5.36
N PHE A 406 11.71 9.73 5.96
CA PHE A 406 10.26 9.90 5.89
C PHE A 406 9.79 10.93 6.90
N SER A 407 8.95 11.87 6.45
CA SER A 407 8.14 12.68 7.36
C SER A 407 6.82 11.96 7.59
N GLN A 408 6.49 11.66 8.85
CA GLN A 408 5.34 10.85 9.24
C GLN A 408 4.37 11.64 10.14
N GLN A 409 3.07 11.34 10.02
CA GLN A 409 2.05 11.69 11.01
C GLN A 409 0.85 10.75 10.95
N ALA A 410 -0.02 10.77 11.97
CA ALA A 410 -1.36 10.19 11.85
C ALA A 410 -2.22 11.05 10.90
N ALA A 411 -2.89 10.41 9.94
CA ALA A 411 -3.82 11.03 8.99
C ALA A 411 -5.27 11.01 9.48
N THR A 412 -5.55 10.25 10.55
CA THR A 412 -6.89 10.04 11.09
C THR A 412 -6.92 10.28 12.61
N PRO A 413 -8.12 10.44 13.19
CA PRO A 413 -8.39 10.05 14.58
C PRO A 413 -8.19 8.54 14.81
N VAL A 414 -8.52 8.07 16.01
CA VAL A 414 -8.57 6.62 16.30
C VAL A 414 -9.63 5.98 15.41
N ILE A 415 -9.26 4.88 14.74
CA ILE A 415 -10.14 4.10 13.85
C ILE A 415 -10.49 2.71 14.42
N HIS A 416 -9.75 2.26 15.45
CA HIS A 416 -9.95 0.98 16.11
C HIS A 416 -9.20 0.95 17.46
N ASN A 417 -9.65 0.11 18.39
CA ASN A 417 -8.98 -0.22 19.64
C ASN A 417 -8.94 -1.72 19.87
N GLY A 418 -7.82 -2.23 20.36
CA GLY A 418 -7.68 -3.65 20.69
C GLY A 418 -6.81 -4.42 19.71
N GLY A 419 -7.10 -5.70 19.57
CA GLY A 419 -6.36 -6.58 18.68
C GLY A 419 -6.75 -6.39 17.23
N VAL A 420 -5.84 -6.66 16.30
CA VAL A 420 -6.12 -6.67 14.85
C VAL A 420 -5.70 -8.02 14.28
N CYS A 421 -6.65 -8.78 13.76
CA CYS A 421 -6.41 -10.09 13.17
C CYS A 421 -6.15 -9.97 11.66
N GLU A 422 -4.98 -10.46 11.22
CA GLU A 422 -4.53 -10.45 9.81
C GLU A 422 -4.67 -11.82 9.13
N SER A 423 -5.56 -12.69 9.63
CA SER A 423 -5.71 -14.07 9.12
C SER A 423 -6.95 -14.27 8.24
N GLY A 424 -7.53 -13.18 7.73
CA GLY A 424 -8.68 -13.19 6.84
C GLY A 424 -9.86 -13.98 7.40
N ALA A 425 -10.46 -14.84 6.57
CA ALA A 425 -11.61 -15.67 6.94
C ALA A 425 -11.37 -16.65 8.10
N THR A 426 -10.11 -16.85 8.53
CA THR A 426 -9.77 -17.72 9.67
C THR A 426 -9.72 -16.98 11.02
N CYS A 427 -9.88 -15.65 11.01
CA CYS A 427 -10.00 -14.86 12.23
C CYS A 427 -11.20 -15.32 13.08
N THR A 428 -11.01 -15.38 14.39
CA THR A 428 -12.09 -15.73 15.36
C THR A 428 -12.59 -14.53 16.17
N GLY A 429 -12.02 -13.36 15.90
CA GLY A 429 -12.35 -12.03 16.44
C GLY A 429 -11.44 -10.98 15.79
N ASN A 430 -11.58 -9.71 16.16
CA ASN A 430 -10.65 -8.63 15.82
C ASN A 430 -10.43 -8.37 14.32
N ARG A 431 -11.39 -8.75 13.46
CA ARG A 431 -11.32 -8.56 12.00
C ARG A 431 -12.06 -7.28 11.56
N ASP A 432 -12.27 -6.33 12.45
CA ASP A 432 -13.09 -5.13 12.20
C ASP A 432 -12.40 -4.13 11.23
N LEU A 433 -11.06 -4.16 11.14
CA LEU A 433 -10.31 -3.37 10.14
C LEU A 433 -10.15 -4.07 8.79
N TYR A 434 -10.48 -5.36 8.74
CA TYR A 434 -10.34 -6.23 7.58
C TYR A 434 -8.93 -6.22 6.98
N ASP A 435 -8.79 -6.64 5.71
CA ASP A 435 -7.52 -6.97 5.09
C ASP A 435 -6.99 -5.84 4.15
N ASP A 436 -7.87 -4.97 3.65
CA ASP A 436 -7.53 -3.94 2.63
C ASP A 436 -7.76 -2.50 3.10
N PHE A 437 -6.89 -1.61 2.63
CA PHE A 437 -7.15 -0.16 2.52
C PHE A 437 -6.17 0.44 1.48
N GLY A 438 -6.17 1.75 1.22
CA GLY A 438 -5.22 2.25 0.23
C GLY A 438 -5.00 3.76 0.19
N VAL A 439 -3.96 4.15 -0.55
CA VAL A 439 -3.61 5.54 -0.82
C VAL A 439 -3.45 5.76 -2.32
N ALA A 440 -3.95 6.89 -2.80
CA ALA A 440 -3.65 7.42 -4.13
C ALA A 440 -3.23 8.88 -4.00
N ALA A 441 -2.44 9.39 -4.94
CA ALA A 441 -2.14 10.81 -5.02
C ALA A 441 -2.63 11.36 -6.36
N SER A 442 -3.19 12.56 -6.34
CA SER A 442 -3.69 13.19 -7.56
C SER A 442 -2.52 13.64 -8.44
N PRO A 443 -2.43 13.22 -9.70
CA PRO A 443 -1.37 13.69 -10.61
C PRO A 443 -1.39 15.20 -10.88
N THR A 444 -2.51 15.90 -10.58
CA THR A 444 -2.65 17.34 -10.83
C THR A 444 -2.32 18.21 -9.62
N THR A 445 -2.42 17.67 -8.40
CA THR A 445 -2.11 18.42 -7.16
C THR A 445 -0.92 17.85 -6.39
N GLY A 446 -0.56 16.59 -6.65
CA GLY A 446 0.40 15.81 -5.88
C GLY A 446 -0.11 15.33 -4.52
N LEU A 447 -1.30 15.77 -4.09
CA LEU A 447 -1.83 15.50 -2.76
C LEU A 447 -2.49 14.13 -2.66
N ALA A 448 -2.32 13.49 -1.52
CA ALA A 448 -2.84 12.16 -1.23
C ALA A 448 -4.33 12.16 -0.85
N SER A 449 -5.02 11.09 -1.21
CA SER A 449 -6.30 10.68 -0.64
C SER A 449 -6.16 9.23 -0.17
N ILE A 450 -6.51 8.98 1.08
CA ILE A 450 -6.44 7.68 1.73
C ILE A 450 -7.87 7.19 1.93
N VAL A 451 -8.16 5.96 1.55
CA VAL A 451 -9.42 5.28 1.85
C VAL A 451 -9.14 4.20 2.89
N TYR A 452 -10.00 4.06 3.91
CA TYR A 452 -9.77 3.15 5.03
C TYR A 452 -11.06 2.69 5.71
N SER A 453 -10.97 1.57 6.41
CA SER A 453 -12.02 1.02 7.28
C SER A 453 -11.96 1.67 8.67
N ASP A 454 -13.12 2.01 9.25
CA ASP A 454 -13.27 2.56 10.59
C ASP A 454 -14.43 1.84 11.29
N ASP A 455 -14.20 1.36 12.51
CA ASP A 455 -15.22 0.67 13.33
C ASP A 455 -15.67 1.51 14.55
N GLN A 456 -15.25 2.77 14.63
CA GLN A 456 -15.59 3.66 15.74
C GLN A 456 -16.95 4.33 15.54
N TYR A 457 -17.69 4.48 16.63
CA TYR A 457 -18.90 5.30 16.61
C TYR A 457 -18.55 6.78 16.47
N SER A 458 -19.17 7.42 15.47
CA SER A 458 -19.19 8.87 15.30
C SER A 458 -20.62 9.35 15.02
N ASN A 459 -20.90 10.61 15.34
CA ASN A 459 -22.15 11.25 14.96
C ASN A 459 -21.91 12.75 14.75
N THR A 460 -21.08 13.03 13.75
CA THR A 460 -20.68 14.38 13.36
C THR A 460 -21.22 14.70 11.96
N PRO A 461 -21.24 15.98 11.53
CA PRO A 461 -21.70 16.32 10.18
C PRO A 461 -20.93 15.62 9.04
N THR A 462 -19.66 15.26 9.26
CA THR A 462 -18.80 14.60 8.27
C THR A 462 -18.67 13.10 8.47
N HIS A 463 -19.22 12.55 9.56
CA HIS A 463 -19.25 11.12 9.88
C HIS A 463 -20.52 10.88 10.71
N PRO A 464 -21.71 10.90 10.06
CA PRO A 464 -22.99 10.70 10.72
C PRO A 464 -23.14 9.23 11.17
N ALA A 465 -23.84 8.99 12.27
CA ALA A 465 -24.04 7.62 12.73
C ALA A 465 -24.91 6.82 11.73
N GLY A 466 -24.37 5.73 11.18
CA GLY A 466 -25.13 4.76 10.42
C GLY A 466 -26.26 4.12 11.26
N PRO A 467 -27.32 3.56 10.65
CA PRO A 467 -28.51 3.07 11.37
C PRO A 467 -28.25 2.03 12.47
N TYR A 468 -27.17 1.25 12.36
CA TYR A 468 -26.82 0.18 13.31
C TYR A 468 -25.62 0.54 14.20
N CYS A 469 -24.92 1.64 13.91
CA CYS A 469 -23.80 2.10 14.70
C CYS A 469 -24.29 2.98 15.85
N THR A 470 -24.08 2.52 17.07
CA THR A 470 -24.50 3.22 18.30
C THR A 470 -23.31 3.35 19.24
N PRO A 471 -23.32 4.26 20.23
CA PRO A 471 -22.22 4.36 21.19
C PRO A 471 -21.87 3.04 21.89
N SER A 472 -22.87 2.18 22.12
CA SER A 472 -22.68 0.85 22.73
C SER A 472 -22.11 -0.22 21.79
N ARG A 473 -22.04 0.06 20.49
CA ARG A 473 -21.54 -0.82 19.43
C ARG A 473 -20.27 -0.28 18.78
N THR A 474 -19.69 0.79 19.30
CA THR A 474 -18.38 1.28 18.87
C THR A 474 -17.35 0.15 18.95
N ASN A 475 -16.36 0.17 18.07
CA ASN A 475 -15.27 -0.80 18.04
C ASN A 475 -15.75 -2.23 17.74
N THR A 476 -16.72 -2.35 16.82
CA THR A 476 -17.27 -3.62 16.36
C THR A 476 -17.72 -3.51 14.91
N GLY A 477 -17.83 -4.66 14.24
CA GLY A 477 -18.38 -4.74 12.89
C GLY A 477 -19.76 -4.13 12.63
N SER A 478 -20.52 -3.76 13.67
CA SER A 478 -21.78 -2.99 13.48
C SER A 478 -21.56 -1.51 13.15
N CYS A 479 -20.34 -1.02 13.34
CA CYS A 479 -19.90 0.35 13.07
C CYS A 479 -18.89 0.43 11.92
N ASP A 480 -18.59 -0.68 11.25
CA ASP A 480 -17.73 -0.69 10.07
C ASP A 480 -18.23 0.31 9.04
N SER A 481 -17.32 1.12 8.55
CA SER A 481 -17.58 2.13 7.53
C SER A 481 -16.32 2.44 6.75
N THR A 482 -16.49 2.68 5.45
CA THR A 482 -15.43 3.21 4.60
C THR A 482 -15.39 4.73 4.68
N ASN A 483 -14.19 5.21 4.99
CA ASN A 483 -13.90 6.62 5.23
C ASN A 483 -12.76 7.11 4.34
N ILE A 484 -12.66 8.42 4.19
CA ILE A 484 -11.58 9.10 3.47
C ILE A 484 -10.78 9.98 4.43
N ALA A 485 -9.46 9.99 4.26
CA ALA A 485 -8.56 11.03 4.75
C ALA A 485 -7.89 11.69 3.55
N THR A 486 -8.35 12.88 3.18
CA THR A 486 -7.77 13.64 2.05
C THR A 486 -6.81 14.70 2.54
N GLN A 487 -5.59 14.66 1.99
CA GLN A 487 -4.56 15.65 2.27
C GLN A 487 -4.95 17.01 1.68
N THR A 488 -4.98 18.04 2.53
CA THR A 488 -5.30 19.43 2.14
C THR A 488 -4.10 20.35 2.15
N SER A 489 -2.99 19.90 2.74
CA SER A 489 -1.70 20.60 2.70
C SER A 489 -0.53 19.63 2.77
N GLY A 490 0.58 19.99 2.13
CA GLY A 490 1.79 19.19 2.05
C GLY A 490 2.53 19.50 0.75
N THR A 491 3.66 18.84 0.50
CA THR A 491 4.40 19.00 -0.75
C THR A 491 3.77 18.22 -1.90
N GLY A 492 3.21 17.05 -1.61
CA GLY A 492 2.73 16.11 -2.60
C GLY A 492 3.86 15.39 -3.36
N ILE A 493 3.51 14.34 -4.11
CA ILE A 493 4.48 13.47 -4.79
C ILE A 493 4.51 13.64 -6.31
N PHE A 494 3.64 14.45 -6.90
CA PHE A 494 3.64 14.74 -8.34
C PHE A 494 4.08 16.18 -8.67
N PRO A 495 4.61 16.43 -9.89
CA PRO A 495 5.11 15.42 -10.82
C PRO A 495 6.36 14.71 -10.31
#